data_AF-A0A1F6K9Z4-F1
#
_entry.id   AF-A0A1F6K9Z4-F1
#
_cell.length_a   1.000
_cell.length_b   1.000
_cell.length_c   1.000
_cell.angle_alpha   90.00
_cell.angle_beta   90.00
_cell.angle_gamma   90.00
#
_symmetry.space_group_name_H-M   'P 1'
#
loop_
_entity.id
_entity.type
_entity.pdbx_description
1 polymer ?
#
loop_
_entity_poly.entity_id
_entity_poly.type
_entity_poly.pdbx_seq_one_letter_code
_entity_poly.pdbx_strand_id
1 'polypeptide(L)'
;MSKRSRFYKNLEKKSQKTLILSSLGIIFILIILFKFGIPFLSNLSFNVEKLTAKNTNNTQGTAEYLSPPILNPLPQATNSASLKVSGQTASGKNVAIYLNGQKTFEERSDSSGEFSLGIRLTEGENLIKAKTLDNGKSSEFSDTISVVFKKGEPKLEIENPPNDAKVSSKEIIVKGKTDEGNRVTINGYWALIEGESFSYALSLNEGENEINVAAEDDAGNKVEKKIKVIYSP
;
A
#
# COMPACT_ATOMS: atom_id res chain seq x y z
N MET A 1 28.34 -89.74 59.88
CA MET A 1 27.59 -90.00 58.63
C MET A 1 26.18 -89.43 58.75
N SER A 2 25.93 -88.21 58.27
CA SER A 2 24.59 -87.63 58.27
C SER A 2 23.83 -88.11 57.04
N LYS A 3 22.80 -88.95 57.24
CA LYS A 3 21.92 -89.44 56.18
C LYS A 3 21.13 -88.25 55.63
N ARG A 4 21.55 -87.71 54.48
CA ARG A 4 20.76 -86.74 53.71
C ARG A 4 19.38 -87.35 53.43
N SER A 5 18.38 -86.83 54.11
CA SER A 5 16.99 -87.29 54.04
C SER A 5 16.47 -87.22 52.60
N ARG A 6 15.71 -88.24 52.19
CA ARG A 6 15.10 -88.39 50.85
C ARG A 6 14.27 -87.17 50.44
N PHE A 7 13.85 -86.36 51.41
CA PHE A 7 13.13 -85.10 51.24
C PHE A 7 13.94 -84.02 50.48
N TYR A 8 15.24 -83.88 50.77
CA TYR A 8 16.10 -82.86 50.12
C TYR A 8 16.38 -83.17 48.65
N LYS A 9 16.54 -84.45 48.29
CA LYS A 9 16.73 -84.87 46.89
C LYS A 9 15.52 -84.59 46.01
N ASN A 10 14.31 -84.63 46.58
CA ASN A 10 13.08 -84.33 45.86
C ASN A 10 12.87 -82.81 45.69
N LEU A 11 13.28 -82.00 46.66
CA LEU A 11 13.29 -80.53 46.56
C LEU A 11 14.29 -80.04 45.51
N GLU A 12 15.50 -80.61 45.48
CA GLU A 12 16.53 -80.26 44.50
C GLU A 12 16.11 -80.64 43.06
N LYS A 13 15.52 -81.83 42.88
CA LYS A 13 14.93 -82.24 41.59
C LYS A 13 13.75 -81.36 41.17
N LYS A 14 12.92 -80.92 42.11
CA LYS A 14 11.78 -80.03 41.82
C LYS A 14 12.27 -78.63 41.42
N SER A 15 13.27 -78.09 42.14
CA SER A 15 13.90 -76.81 41.83
C SER A 15 14.62 -76.82 40.49
N GLN A 16 15.42 -77.85 40.19
CA GLN A 16 16.08 -78.00 38.88
C GLN A 16 15.06 -78.08 37.74
N LYS A 17 13.96 -78.82 37.92
CA LYS A 17 12.86 -78.86 36.92
C LYS A 17 12.23 -77.49 36.71
N THR A 18 11.98 -76.73 37.78
CA THR A 18 11.43 -75.37 37.67
C THR A 18 12.40 -74.41 36.98
N LEU A 19 13.71 -74.47 37.28
CA LEU A 19 14.73 -73.63 36.64
C LEU A 19 14.89 -73.94 35.15
N ILE A 20 14.89 -75.24 34.80
CA ILE A 20 14.93 -75.66 33.40
C ILE A 20 13.68 -75.17 32.68
N LEU A 21 12.48 -75.37 33.26
CA LEU A 21 11.22 -74.94 32.64
C LEU A 21 11.13 -73.41 32.47
N SER A 22 11.59 -72.63 33.45
CA SER A 22 11.65 -71.16 33.33
C SER A 22 12.67 -70.71 32.29
N SER A 23 13.84 -71.36 32.21
CA SER A 23 14.86 -71.04 31.20
C SER A 23 14.36 -71.31 29.77
N LEU A 24 13.67 -72.44 29.57
CA LEU A 24 12.99 -72.78 28.31
C LEU A 24 11.90 -71.75 27.96
N GLY A 25 11.13 -71.29 28.94
CA GLY A 25 10.12 -70.24 28.75
C GLY A 25 10.72 -68.91 28.29
N ILE A 26 11.83 -68.48 28.91
CA ILE A 26 12.54 -67.25 28.52
C ILE A 26 13.09 -67.38 27.09
N ILE A 27 13.72 -68.52 26.76
CA ILE A 27 14.25 -68.78 25.42
C ILE A 27 13.12 -68.77 24.38
N PHE A 28 11.98 -69.37 24.70
CA PHE A 28 10.81 -69.37 23.82
C PHE A 28 10.27 -67.95 23.58
N ILE A 29 10.19 -67.12 24.62
CA ILE A 29 9.78 -65.70 24.50
C ILE A 29 10.79 -64.92 23.65
N LEU A 30 12.10 -65.15 23.81
CA LEU A 30 13.12 -64.50 22.99
C LEU A 30 13.02 -64.90 21.52
N ILE A 31 12.73 -66.17 21.22
CA ILE A 31 12.49 -66.63 19.84
C ILE A 31 11.26 -65.96 19.24
N ILE A 32 10.18 -65.81 20.02
CA ILE A 32 8.98 -65.09 19.56
C ILE A 32 9.28 -63.62 19.32
N LEU A 33 10.00 -62.94 20.22
CA LEU A 33 10.38 -61.54 20.07
C LEU A 33 11.29 -61.33 18.85
N PHE A 34 12.23 -62.23 18.60
CA PHE A 34 13.12 -62.09 17.46
C PHE A 34 12.38 -62.37 16.14
N LYS A 35 11.55 -63.42 16.10
CA LYS A 35 10.84 -63.86 14.90
C LYS A 35 9.63 -62.97 14.55
N PHE A 36 8.95 -62.41 15.54
CA PHE A 36 7.73 -61.62 15.33
C PHE A 36 7.89 -60.15 15.73
N GLY A 37 8.72 -59.83 16.72
CA GLY A 37 8.93 -58.47 17.19
C GLY A 37 9.71 -57.59 16.22
N ILE A 38 10.79 -58.09 15.60
CA ILE A 38 11.56 -57.32 14.61
C ILE A 38 10.70 -57.02 13.36
N PRO A 39 9.99 -57.98 12.75
CA PRO A 39 9.08 -57.69 11.65
C PRO A 39 7.96 -56.71 12.04
N PHE A 40 7.40 -56.84 13.25
CA PHE A 40 6.39 -55.92 13.76
C PHE A 40 6.90 -54.48 13.88
N LEU A 41 8.11 -54.27 14.42
CA LEU A 41 8.74 -52.95 14.51
C LEU A 41 9.07 -52.37 13.12
N SER A 42 9.51 -53.21 12.18
CA SER A 42 9.75 -52.77 10.80
C SER A 42 8.46 -52.33 10.10
N ASN A 43 7.35 -53.07 10.27
CA ASN A 43 6.05 -52.71 9.74
C ASN A 43 5.49 -51.44 10.38
N LEU A 44 5.77 -51.19 11.66
CA LEU A 44 5.44 -49.93 12.33
C LEU A 44 6.22 -48.76 11.70
N SER A 45 7.52 -48.94 11.43
CA SER A 45 8.39 -47.92 10.82
C SER A 45 7.90 -47.50 9.44
N PHE A 46 7.57 -48.44 8.55
CA PHE A 46 7.09 -48.12 7.20
C PHE A 46 5.72 -47.43 7.18
N ASN A 47 4.85 -47.67 8.17
CA ASN A 47 3.56 -46.99 8.27
C ASN A 47 3.71 -45.60 8.91
N VAL A 48 4.63 -45.41 9.87
CA VAL A 48 5.01 -44.07 10.33
C VAL A 48 5.63 -43.27 9.19
N GLU A 49 6.47 -43.88 8.35
CA GLU A 49 7.01 -43.27 7.15
C GLU A 49 5.90 -42.88 6.15
N LYS A 50 4.86 -43.70 5.92
CA LYS A 50 3.71 -43.27 5.09
C LYS A 50 2.87 -42.17 5.75
N LEU A 51 2.75 -42.15 7.08
CA LEU A 51 2.06 -41.11 7.84
C LEU A 51 2.85 -39.79 7.85
N THR A 52 4.18 -39.86 7.78
CA THR A 52 5.09 -38.70 7.78
C THR A 52 5.38 -38.22 6.35
N ALA A 53 5.49 -39.14 5.38
CA ALA A 53 5.68 -38.86 3.95
C ALA A 53 4.41 -38.33 3.27
N LYS A 54 3.21 -38.55 3.83
CA LYS A 54 2.01 -37.80 3.43
C LYS A 54 2.12 -36.29 3.76
N ASN A 55 3.15 -35.90 4.52
CA ASN A 55 3.54 -34.52 4.84
C ASN A 55 5.00 -34.20 4.48
N THR A 56 5.58 -34.85 3.46
CA THR A 56 6.89 -34.43 2.93
C THR A 56 6.87 -34.30 1.41
N ASN A 57 5.84 -33.61 0.91
CA ASN A 57 5.97 -32.69 -0.23
C ASN A 57 5.72 -31.26 0.27
N ASN A 58 6.38 -30.88 1.36
CA ASN A 58 6.62 -29.48 1.64
C ASN A 58 8.07 -29.22 1.27
N THR A 59 8.31 -28.96 -0.02
CA THR A 59 9.17 -27.82 -0.34
C THR A 59 8.75 -26.71 0.61
N GLN A 60 9.65 -26.30 1.50
CA GLN A 60 9.52 -25.04 2.22
C GLN A 60 9.41 -23.96 1.14
N GLY A 61 8.20 -23.71 0.66
CA GLY A 61 7.88 -22.52 -0.07
C GLY A 61 7.96 -21.41 0.96
N THR A 62 9.11 -20.77 1.06
CA THR A 62 9.12 -19.35 1.41
C THR A 62 8.03 -18.75 0.54
N ALA A 63 6.95 -18.27 1.16
CA ALA A 63 5.97 -17.49 0.41
C ALA A 63 6.76 -16.38 -0.27
N GLU A 64 6.87 -16.43 -1.60
CA GLU A 64 7.58 -15.43 -2.39
C GLU A 64 7.02 -14.07 -1.98
N TYR A 65 7.84 -13.31 -1.25
CA TYR A 65 7.43 -12.03 -0.70
C TYR A 65 7.35 -11.06 -1.87
N LEU A 66 6.15 -10.50 -2.09
CA LEU A 66 5.92 -9.49 -3.11
C LEU A 66 6.08 -8.11 -2.48
N SER A 67 7.09 -7.36 -2.92
CA SER A 67 7.27 -5.98 -2.52
C SER A 67 6.13 -5.11 -3.07
N PRO A 68 5.56 -4.20 -2.26
CA PRO A 68 4.66 -3.17 -2.76
C PRO A 68 5.33 -2.32 -3.84
N PRO A 69 4.57 -1.83 -4.82
CA PRO A 69 5.08 -0.90 -5.81
C PRO A 69 5.33 0.47 -5.17
N ILE A 70 6.36 1.16 -5.64
CA ILE A 70 6.69 2.53 -5.23
C ILE A 70 6.14 3.47 -6.29
N LEU A 71 5.24 4.35 -5.91
CA LEU A 71 4.69 5.38 -6.81
C LEU A 71 5.65 6.57 -6.89
N ASN A 72 5.81 7.11 -8.09
CA ASN A 72 6.45 8.40 -8.28
C ASN A 72 5.59 9.50 -7.67
N PRO A 73 6.19 10.65 -7.27
CA PRO A 73 5.45 11.78 -6.76
C PRO A 73 4.34 12.22 -7.73
N LEU A 74 3.15 12.46 -7.18
CA LEU A 74 2.00 13.01 -7.90
C LEU A 74 1.73 14.43 -7.39
N PRO A 75 1.08 15.28 -8.21
CA PRO A 75 0.70 16.62 -7.77
C PRO A 75 -0.34 16.54 -6.64
N GLN A 76 -0.35 17.53 -5.74
CA GLN A 76 -1.36 17.62 -4.68
C GLN A 76 -2.76 17.94 -5.23
N ALA A 77 -2.81 18.73 -6.30
CA ALA A 77 -4.04 19.07 -7.01
C ALA A 77 -3.81 19.14 -8.52
N THR A 78 -4.86 18.95 -9.31
CA THR A 78 -4.81 19.07 -10.77
C THR A 78 -6.15 19.56 -11.31
N ASN A 79 -6.11 20.29 -12.42
CA ASN A 79 -7.29 20.67 -13.20
C ASN A 79 -7.63 19.68 -14.32
N SER A 80 -6.87 18.59 -14.44
CA SER A 80 -7.10 17.55 -15.43
C SER A 80 -7.76 16.33 -14.79
N ALA A 81 -8.87 15.89 -15.37
CA ALA A 81 -9.50 14.63 -15.01
C ALA A 81 -8.64 13.41 -15.36
N SER A 82 -7.60 13.57 -16.19
CA SER A 82 -6.65 12.51 -16.53
C SER A 82 -5.32 12.74 -15.84
N LEU A 83 -4.88 11.75 -15.06
CA LEU A 83 -3.62 11.78 -14.33
C LEU A 83 -2.75 10.60 -14.76
N LYS A 84 -1.50 10.88 -15.13
CA LYS A 84 -0.49 9.85 -15.39
C LYS A 84 0.12 9.40 -14.06
N VAL A 85 -0.08 8.14 -13.70
CA VAL A 85 0.55 7.49 -12.56
C VAL A 85 1.72 6.67 -13.08
N SER A 86 2.85 6.76 -12.41
CA SER A 86 4.07 6.01 -12.75
C SER A 86 4.77 5.56 -11.48
N GLY A 87 5.65 4.58 -11.60
CA GLY A 87 6.38 4.06 -10.46
C GLY A 87 7.26 2.87 -10.81
N GLN A 88 7.76 2.22 -9.77
CA GLN A 88 8.59 1.03 -9.87
C GLN A 88 8.01 -0.13 -9.06
N THR A 89 8.22 -1.34 -9.57
CA THR A 89 7.94 -2.61 -8.88
C THR A 89 9.00 -3.64 -9.27
N ALA A 90 8.82 -4.89 -8.85
CA ALA A 90 9.63 -6.00 -9.34
C ALA A 90 9.41 -6.22 -10.85
N SER A 91 10.50 -6.33 -11.60
CA SER A 91 10.51 -6.50 -13.07
C SER A 91 9.57 -7.61 -13.54
N GLY A 92 8.76 -7.31 -14.55
CA GLY A 92 7.84 -8.26 -15.15
C GLY A 92 6.76 -8.77 -14.19
N LYS A 93 6.39 -8.01 -13.17
CA LYS A 93 5.20 -8.26 -12.35
C LYS A 93 4.05 -7.35 -12.75
N ASN A 94 2.82 -7.77 -12.48
CA ASN A 94 1.64 -6.93 -12.72
C ASN A 94 1.47 -5.93 -11.57
N VAL A 95 1.00 -4.73 -11.88
CA VAL A 95 0.70 -3.67 -10.94
C VAL A 95 -0.77 -3.31 -11.08
N ALA A 96 -1.51 -3.41 -9.97
CA ALA A 96 -2.90 -2.98 -9.89
C ALA A 96 -2.99 -1.62 -9.19
N ILE A 97 -3.64 -0.66 -9.84
CA ILE A 97 -3.93 0.66 -9.26
C ILE A 97 -5.36 0.69 -8.71
N TYR A 98 -5.48 1.23 -7.51
CA TYR A 98 -6.73 1.42 -6.80
C TYR A 98 -7.00 2.91 -6.65
N LEU A 99 -8.14 3.36 -7.17
CA LEU A 99 -8.66 4.71 -7.01
C LEU A 99 -9.86 4.64 -6.08
N ASN A 100 -9.82 5.40 -4.97
CA ASN A 100 -10.91 5.45 -3.98
C ASN A 100 -11.34 4.05 -3.49
N GLY A 101 -10.37 3.13 -3.36
CA GLY A 101 -10.58 1.76 -2.92
C GLY A 101 -11.01 0.77 -4.01
N GLN A 102 -11.32 1.24 -5.23
CA GLN A 102 -11.73 0.39 -6.36
C GLN A 102 -10.53 0.10 -7.27
N LYS A 103 -10.33 -1.16 -7.67
CA LYS A 103 -9.30 -1.52 -8.66
C LYS A 103 -9.71 -0.96 -10.02
N THR A 104 -8.95 -0.02 -10.55
CA THR A 104 -9.28 0.67 -11.80
C THR A 104 -8.46 0.15 -12.97
N PHE A 105 -7.19 -0.19 -12.73
CA PHE A 105 -6.27 -0.61 -13.78
C PHE A 105 -5.33 -1.71 -13.29
N GLU A 106 -4.84 -2.50 -14.24
CA GLU A 106 -3.81 -3.51 -14.03
C GLU A 106 -2.88 -3.50 -15.25
N GLU A 107 -1.58 -3.28 -15.03
CA GLU A 107 -0.59 -3.23 -16.10
C GLU A 107 0.66 -4.02 -15.70
N ARG A 108 1.32 -4.62 -16.70
CA ARG A 108 2.57 -5.34 -16.49
C ARG A 108 3.74 -4.37 -16.54
N SER A 109 4.57 -4.37 -15.50
CA SER A 109 5.84 -3.63 -15.50
C SER A 109 6.82 -4.16 -16.54
N ASP A 110 7.70 -3.29 -17.00
CA ASP A 110 8.73 -3.64 -17.98
C ASP A 110 9.90 -4.46 -17.37
N SER A 111 10.95 -4.69 -18.16
CA SER A 111 12.15 -5.41 -17.73
C SER A 111 12.99 -4.67 -16.67
N SER A 112 12.76 -3.38 -16.49
CA SER A 112 13.32 -2.56 -15.40
C SER A 112 12.41 -2.48 -14.18
N GLY A 113 11.16 -2.99 -14.28
CA GLY A 113 10.16 -2.85 -13.24
C GLY A 113 9.42 -1.50 -13.27
N GLU A 114 9.63 -0.68 -14.29
CA GLU A 114 8.90 0.58 -14.47
C GLU A 114 7.50 0.29 -15.02
N PHE A 115 6.53 1.11 -14.59
CA PHE A 115 5.18 1.12 -15.15
C PHE A 115 4.67 2.55 -15.26
N SER A 116 3.78 2.79 -16.23
CA SER A 116 3.10 4.07 -16.33
C SER A 116 1.77 4.00 -17.06
N LEU A 117 0.72 4.47 -16.40
CA LEU A 117 -0.65 4.43 -16.90
C LEU A 117 -1.41 5.73 -16.62
N GLY A 118 -2.43 5.98 -17.43
CA GLY A 118 -3.37 7.08 -17.22
C GLY A 118 -4.59 6.60 -16.43
N ILE A 119 -4.89 7.28 -15.31
CA ILE A 119 -6.14 7.08 -14.58
C ILE A 119 -7.09 8.27 -14.81
N ARG A 120 -8.39 8.03 -14.61
CA ARG A 120 -9.41 9.08 -14.65
C ARG A 120 -9.88 9.40 -13.24
N LEU A 121 -9.66 10.64 -12.80
CA LEU A 121 -10.04 11.13 -11.49
C LEU A 121 -11.52 11.51 -11.44
N THR A 122 -12.11 11.43 -10.25
CA THR A 122 -13.39 12.04 -9.92
C THR A 122 -13.17 13.41 -9.30
N GLU A 123 -14.09 14.34 -9.48
CA GLU A 123 -13.98 15.67 -8.87
C GLU A 123 -13.89 15.57 -7.35
N GLY A 124 -13.05 16.41 -6.74
CA GLY A 124 -12.71 16.38 -5.32
C GLY A 124 -11.50 15.50 -5.01
N GLU A 125 -11.45 14.96 -3.80
CA GLU A 125 -10.32 14.16 -3.31
C GLU A 125 -10.28 12.77 -3.97
N ASN A 126 -9.10 12.37 -4.44
CA ASN A 126 -8.83 11.05 -5.01
C ASN A 126 -7.69 10.35 -4.27
N LEU A 127 -8.00 9.21 -3.65
CA LEU A 127 -7.02 8.38 -2.95
C LEU A 127 -6.47 7.30 -3.88
N ILE A 128 -5.17 7.38 -4.16
CA ILE A 128 -4.46 6.49 -5.08
C ILE A 128 -3.56 5.56 -4.28
N LYS A 129 -3.71 4.25 -4.53
CA LYS A 129 -2.87 3.19 -3.98
C LYS A 129 -2.53 2.16 -5.07
N ALA A 130 -1.48 1.40 -4.86
CA ALA A 130 -1.05 0.37 -5.80
C ALA A 130 -0.69 -0.94 -5.10
N LYS A 131 -0.79 -2.06 -5.82
CA LYS A 131 -0.34 -3.38 -5.40
C LYS A 131 0.40 -4.09 -6.51
N THR A 132 1.41 -4.86 -6.16
CA THR A 132 2.06 -5.82 -7.07
C THR A 132 1.28 -7.12 -7.04
N LEU A 133 1.01 -7.69 -8.20
CA LEU A 133 0.30 -8.94 -8.40
C LEU A 133 1.21 -9.95 -9.09
N ASP A 134 1.20 -11.18 -8.58
CA ASP A 134 1.96 -12.29 -9.15
C ASP A 134 1.26 -13.62 -8.89
N ASN A 135 0.92 -14.35 -9.96
CA ASN A 135 0.35 -15.71 -9.89
C ASN A 135 -0.78 -15.87 -8.85
N GLY A 136 -1.70 -14.89 -8.78
CA GLY A 136 -2.84 -14.89 -7.87
C GLY A 136 -2.54 -14.44 -6.44
N LYS A 137 -1.29 -14.07 -6.13
CA LYS A 137 -0.90 -13.41 -4.88
C LYS A 137 -0.79 -11.90 -5.09
N SER A 138 -0.92 -11.15 -4.01
CA SER A 138 -0.77 -9.69 -4.01
C SER A 138 0.16 -9.24 -2.88
N SER A 139 0.92 -8.17 -3.12
CA SER A 139 1.63 -7.44 -2.06
C SER A 139 0.67 -6.72 -1.11
N GLU A 140 1.24 -6.14 -0.04
CA GLU A 140 0.62 -5.03 0.68
C GLU A 140 0.41 -3.81 -0.25
N PHE A 141 -0.42 -2.87 0.19
CA PHE A 141 -0.59 -1.61 -0.53
C PHE A 141 0.69 -0.76 -0.48
N SER A 142 0.91 0.01 -1.54
CA SER A 142 1.81 1.17 -1.49
C SER A 142 1.32 2.21 -0.48
N ASP A 143 2.13 3.24 -0.27
CA ASP A 143 1.67 4.47 0.37
C ASP A 143 0.45 5.04 -0.36
N THR A 144 -0.43 5.67 0.41
CA THR A 144 -1.62 6.34 -0.12
C THR A 144 -1.22 7.75 -0.54
N ILE A 145 -1.48 8.09 -1.80
CA ILE A 145 -1.29 9.45 -2.31
C ILE A 145 -2.67 10.06 -2.54
N SER A 146 -2.93 11.22 -1.95
CA SER A 146 -4.15 12.00 -2.17
C SER A 146 -3.90 13.06 -3.24
N VAL A 147 -4.80 13.12 -4.24
CA VAL A 147 -4.78 14.12 -5.32
C VAL A 147 -6.16 14.75 -5.43
N VAL A 148 -6.23 16.08 -5.33
CA VAL A 148 -7.49 16.81 -5.50
C VAL A 148 -7.69 17.16 -6.98
N PHE A 149 -8.75 16.66 -7.60
CA PHE A 149 -9.16 17.14 -8.91
C PHE A 149 -10.17 18.27 -8.74
N LYS A 150 -9.78 19.49 -9.11
CA LYS A 150 -10.66 20.67 -9.12
C LYS A 150 -10.94 21.08 -10.56
N LYS A 151 -12.21 21.24 -10.90
CA LYS A 151 -12.63 21.67 -12.23
C LYS A 151 -13.29 23.04 -12.16
N GLY A 152 -12.91 23.89 -13.11
CA GLY A 152 -13.57 25.18 -13.31
C GLY A 152 -12.72 26.33 -12.80
N GLU A 153 -13.06 27.51 -13.27
CA GLU A 153 -12.36 28.74 -12.94
C GLU A 153 -12.59 29.11 -11.46
N PRO A 154 -11.56 29.63 -10.76
CA PRO A 154 -11.75 30.16 -9.42
C PRO A 154 -12.71 31.35 -9.44
N LYS A 155 -13.39 31.59 -8.32
CA LYS A 155 -14.18 32.80 -8.14
C LYS A 155 -13.25 34.01 -8.12
N LEU A 156 -13.62 35.05 -8.86
CA LEU A 156 -12.97 36.36 -8.80
C LEU A 156 -14.01 37.47 -8.91
N GLU A 157 -14.10 38.31 -7.89
CA GLU A 157 -14.96 39.48 -7.84
C GLU A 157 -14.11 40.70 -7.48
N ILE A 158 -14.28 41.79 -8.21
CA ILE A 158 -13.59 43.06 -7.94
C ILE A 158 -14.63 43.99 -7.32
N GLU A 159 -14.41 44.37 -6.06
CA GLU A 159 -15.32 45.24 -5.31
C GLU A 159 -14.93 46.72 -5.46
N ASN A 160 -13.63 47.00 -5.56
CA ASN A 160 -13.13 48.36 -5.74
C ASN A 160 -11.78 48.34 -6.50
N PRO A 161 -11.53 49.30 -7.40
CA PRO A 161 -12.48 50.25 -7.97
C PRO A 161 -13.45 49.57 -8.96
N PRO A 162 -14.64 50.15 -9.20
CA PRO A 162 -15.49 49.72 -10.31
C PRO A 162 -14.85 50.03 -11.65
N ASN A 163 -15.31 49.36 -12.72
CA ASN A 163 -14.84 49.66 -14.07
C ASN A 163 -15.17 51.11 -14.47
N ASP A 164 -14.23 51.75 -15.17
CA ASP A 164 -14.26 53.16 -15.59
C ASP A 164 -14.32 54.17 -14.43
N ALA A 165 -13.90 53.77 -13.22
CA ALA A 165 -13.83 54.67 -12.08
C ALA A 165 -12.91 55.87 -12.36
N LYS A 166 -13.36 57.07 -11.98
CA LYS A 166 -12.55 58.29 -11.99
C LYS A 166 -12.01 58.57 -10.60
N VAL A 167 -10.70 58.70 -10.48
CA VAL A 167 -10.01 58.92 -9.20
C VAL A 167 -9.08 60.13 -9.29
N SER A 168 -8.90 60.83 -8.17
CA SER A 168 -7.97 61.96 -8.04
C SER A 168 -6.70 61.62 -7.24
N SER A 169 -6.64 60.42 -6.67
CA SER A 169 -5.45 59.91 -5.98
C SER A 169 -4.58 59.11 -6.95
N LYS A 170 -3.27 59.37 -6.93
CA LYS A 170 -2.28 58.59 -7.70
C LYS A 170 -2.21 57.13 -7.24
N GLU A 171 -2.48 56.86 -5.98
CA GLU A 171 -2.49 55.52 -5.40
C GLU A 171 -3.92 55.13 -5.06
N ILE A 172 -4.31 53.92 -5.46
CA ILE A 172 -5.61 53.33 -5.15
C ILE A 172 -5.43 51.97 -4.50
N ILE A 173 -6.43 51.53 -3.73
CA ILE A 173 -6.48 50.16 -3.21
C ILE A 173 -7.47 49.37 -4.06
N VAL A 174 -6.95 48.41 -4.81
CA VAL A 174 -7.76 47.41 -5.50
C VAL A 174 -8.16 46.36 -4.46
N LYS A 175 -9.47 46.11 -4.33
CA LYS A 175 -10.06 45.16 -3.39
C LYS A 175 -11.05 44.26 -4.11
N GLY A 176 -11.17 43.04 -3.61
CA GLY A 176 -12.15 42.09 -4.13
C GLY A 176 -12.18 40.80 -3.34
N LYS A 177 -12.85 39.80 -3.91
CA LYS A 177 -13.01 38.48 -3.32
C LYS A 177 -12.59 37.36 -4.26
N THR A 178 -12.05 36.29 -3.68
CA THR A 178 -11.75 35.02 -4.36
C THR A 178 -12.01 33.84 -3.42
N ASP A 179 -12.02 32.61 -3.92
CA ASP A 179 -12.13 31.43 -3.04
C ASP A 179 -10.88 31.27 -2.16
N GLU A 180 -11.07 30.66 -0.99
CA GLU A 180 -9.99 30.40 -0.03
C GLU A 180 -8.88 29.53 -0.64
N GLY A 181 -7.63 29.88 -0.36
CA GLY A 181 -6.45 29.14 -0.83
C GLY A 181 -6.00 29.51 -2.26
N ASN A 182 -6.77 30.32 -2.98
CA ASN A 182 -6.35 30.86 -4.26
C ASN A 182 -5.27 31.92 -4.09
N ARG A 183 -4.53 32.16 -5.17
CA ARG A 183 -3.57 33.26 -5.27
C ARG A 183 -4.11 34.30 -6.23
N VAL A 184 -3.96 35.57 -5.89
CA VAL A 184 -4.43 36.70 -6.72
C VAL A 184 -3.25 37.57 -7.11
N THR A 185 -3.21 37.99 -8.38
CA THR A 185 -2.26 38.97 -8.88
C THR A 185 -2.98 40.16 -9.50
N ILE A 186 -2.40 41.35 -9.33
CA ILE A 186 -2.88 42.60 -9.90
C ILE A 186 -1.73 43.21 -10.71
N ASN A 187 -1.91 43.32 -12.02
CA ASN A 187 -0.85 43.65 -12.98
C ASN A 187 0.41 42.78 -12.82
N GLY A 188 0.22 41.51 -12.46
CA GLY A 188 1.31 40.54 -12.23
C GLY A 188 1.93 40.58 -10.84
N TYR A 189 1.55 41.52 -9.97
CA TYR A 189 2.04 41.60 -8.58
C TYR A 189 1.11 40.86 -7.62
N TRP A 190 1.66 40.15 -6.64
CA TRP A 190 0.88 39.44 -5.63
C TRP A 190 0.05 40.38 -4.76
N ALA A 191 -1.25 40.10 -4.67
CA ALA A 191 -2.15 40.76 -3.73
C ALA A 191 -2.05 40.10 -2.35
N LEU A 192 -2.32 40.88 -1.29
CA LEU A 192 -2.51 40.35 0.06
C LEU A 192 -3.88 39.68 0.14
N ILE A 193 -3.95 38.48 0.70
CA ILE A 193 -5.20 37.73 0.89
C ILE A 193 -5.43 37.51 2.38
N GLU A 194 -6.63 37.86 2.83
CA GLU A 194 -7.11 37.68 4.20
C GLU A 194 -8.49 37.00 4.13
N GLY A 195 -8.51 35.69 4.41
CA GLY A 195 -9.69 34.85 4.17
C GLY A 195 -10.05 34.81 2.69
N GLU A 196 -11.27 35.21 2.34
CA GLU A 196 -11.74 35.31 0.95
C GLU A 196 -11.47 36.69 0.31
N SER A 197 -10.96 37.66 1.08
CA SER A 197 -10.76 39.02 0.59
C SER A 197 -9.32 39.22 0.13
N PHE A 198 -9.14 39.88 -1.02
CA PHE A 198 -7.82 40.31 -1.47
C PHE A 198 -7.72 41.83 -1.54
N SER A 199 -6.51 42.36 -1.34
CA SER A 199 -6.21 43.77 -1.53
C SER A 199 -4.80 44.03 -2.04
N TYR A 200 -4.64 45.11 -2.80
CA TYR A 200 -3.35 45.57 -3.29
C TYR A 200 -3.36 47.07 -3.52
N ALA A 201 -2.30 47.76 -3.08
CA ALA A 201 -2.10 49.17 -3.35
C ALA A 201 -1.42 49.34 -4.71
N LEU A 202 -2.14 49.95 -5.65
CA LEU A 202 -1.69 50.16 -7.02
C LEU A 202 -1.45 51.65 -7.28
N SER A 203 -0.26 51.98 -7.79
CA SER A 203 0.06 53.30 -8.31
C SER A 203 -0.41 53.44 -9.77
N LEU A 204 -1.09 54.54 -10.07
CA LEU A 204 -1.64 54.86 -11.38
C LEU A 204 -0.76 55.86 -12.13
N ASN A 205 -0.81 55.78 -13.44
CA ASN A 205 -0.34 56.81 -14.36
C ASN A 205 -1.47 57.80 -14.68
N GLU A 206 -1.14 59.04 -15.00
CA GLU A 206 -2.16 60.02 -15.40
C GLU A 206 -2.93 59.53 -16.64
N GLY A 207 -4.25 59.71 -16.65
CA GLY A 207 -5.13 59.24 -17.71
C GLY A 207 -5.67 57.82 -17.47
N GLU A 208 -5.85 57.05 -18.54
CA GLU A 208 -6.43 55.71 -18.50
C GLU A 208 -5.41 54.66 -18.03
N ASN A 209 -5.81 53.83 -17.07
CA ASN A 209 -5.05 52.71 -16.53
C ASN A 209 -5.87 51.43 -16.72
N GLU A 210 -5.34 50.47 -17.48
CA GLU A 210 -5.87 49.10 -17.53
C GLU A 210 -5.26 48.30 -16.37
N ILE A 211 -6.12 47.70 -15.55
CA ILE A 211 -5.74 46.87 -14.42
C ILE A 211 -6.18 45.44 -14.72
N ASN A 212 -5.23 44.52 -14.83
CA ASN A 212 -5.49 43.09 -14.96
C ASN A 212 -5.45 42.43 -13.58
N VAL A 213 -6.56 41.81 -13.18
CA VAL A 213 -6.67 41.04 -11.93
C VAL A 213 -6.83 39.58 -12.31
N ALA A 214 -5.92 38.73 -11.84
CA ALA A 214 -5.95 37.30 -12.12
C ALA A 214 -6.00 36.49 -10.82
N ALA A 215 -6.81 35.45 -10.77
CA ALA A 215 -6.82 34.47 -9.68
C ALA A 215 -6.44 33.08 -10.20
N GLU A 216 -5.67 32.34 -9.41
CA GLU A 216 -5.20 30.98 -9.69
C GLU A 216 -5.39 30.09 -8.46
N ASP A 217 -5.98 28.91 -8.64
CA ASP A 217 -6.10 27.91 -7.57
C ASP A 217 -4.87 26.99 -7.48
N ASP A 218 -4.85 26.08 -6.50
CA ASP A 218 -3.80 25.08 -6.29
C ASP A 218 -3.74 24.00 -7.39
N ALA A 219 -4.83 23.81 -8.14
CA ALA A 219 -4.96 22.89 -9.26
C ALA A 219 -4.49 23.50 -10.60
N GLY A 220 -4.21 24.80 -10.62
CA GLY A 220 -3.79 25.56 -11.81
C GLY A 220 -4.94 26.09 -12.67
N ASN A 221 -6.19 26.08 -12.16
CA ASN A 221 -7.30 26.80 -12.80
C ASN A 221 -7.10 28.31 -12.65
N LYS A 222 -7.39 29.07 -13.71
CA LYS A 222 -7.13 30.51 -13.79
C LYS A 222 -8.36 31.27 -14.26
N VAL A 223 -8.53 32.47 -13.74
CA VAL A 223 -9.50 33.46 -14.25
C VAL A 223 -8.81 34.82 -14.29
N GLU A 224 -9.13 35.62 -15.30
CA GLU A 224 -8.62 36.99 -15.45
C GLU A 224 -9.77 37.96 -15.68
N LYS A 225 -9.69 39.13 -15.03
CA LYS A 225 -10.63 40.24 -15.20
C LYS A 225 -9.85 41.53 -15.40
N LYS A 226 -10.28 42.29 -16.41
CA LYS A 226 -9.72 43.61 -16.70
C LYS A 226 -10.70 44.69 -16.28
N ILE A 227 -10.20 45.71 -15.60
CA ILE A 227 -10.94 46.93 -15.31
C ILE A 227 -10.13 48.14 -15.78
N LYS A 228 -10.83 49.21 -16.16
CA LYS A 228 -10.22 50.50 -16.49
C LYS A 228 -10.42 51.48 -15.35
N VAL A 229 -9.40 52.26 -15.03
CA VAL A 229 -9.47 53.37 -14.06
C VAL A 229 -8.87 54.62 -14.69
N ILE A 230 -9.52 55.77 -14.52
CA ILE A 230 -9.10 57.05 -15.07
C ILE A 230 -8.60 57.92 -13.93
N TYR A 231 -7.29 58.19 -13.90
CA TYR A 231 -6.67 59.08 -12.93
C TYR A 231 -6.56 60.50 -13.50
N SER A 232 -7.15 61.47 -12.79
CA SER A 232 -7.01 62.91 -13.07
C SER A 232 -6.71 63.64 -11.75
N PRO A 233 -5.53 64.26 -11.60
CA PRO A 233 -5.14 65.00 -10.40
C PRO A 233 -6.10 66.12 -9.99
#